data_AF-A0A2V9KHX7-F1
#
_entry.id   AF-A0A2V9KHX7-F1
#
_cell.length_a   1.000
_cell.length_b   1.000
_cell.length_c   1.000
_cell.angle_alpha   90.00
_cell.angle_beta   90.00
_cell.angle_gamma   90.00
#
_symmetry.space_group_name_H-M   'P 1'
#
loop_
_entity.id
_entity.type
_entity.pdbx_description
1 polymer ?
#
loop_
_entity_poly.entity_id
_entity_poly.type
_entity_poly.pdbx_seq_one_letter_code
_entity_poly.pdbx_strand_id
1 'polypeptide(L)' 'MSDKQGIVVRLHDLEGHTIQEIARIIGCPVGTVKSRLFYGRHEFKEIFNSLGQKGRPGSVH' A
#
# COMPACT_ATOMS: atom_id res chain seq x y z
N MET A 1 0.51 -4.70 7.51
CA MET A 1 1.38 -4.52 6.33
C MET A 1 2.68 -5.21 6.58
N SER A 2 3.18 -6.02 5.65
CA SER A 2 4.58 -6.43 5.71
C SER A 2 5.46 -5.28 5.18
N ASP A 3 6.65 -5.06 5.76
CA ASP A 3 7.63 -4.05 5.30
C ASP A 3 7.87 -4.09 3.78
N LYS A 4 7.81 -5.29 3.19
CA LYS A 4 8.00 -5.52 1.75
C LYS A 4 6.87 -4.96 0.88
N GLN A 5 5.65 -4.85 1.39
CA GLN A 5 4.52 -4.23 0.69
C GLN A 5 4.55 -2.71 0.83
N GLY A 6 4.84 -2.23 2.05
CA GLY A 6 4.93 -0.79 2.33
C GLY A 6 5.98 -0.08 1.49
N ILE A 7 7.17 -0.68 1.34
CA ILE A 7 8.23 -0.09 0.52
C ILE A 7 7.82 0.06 -0.96
N VAL A 8 7.09 -0.91 -1.51
CA VAL A 8 6.63 -0.88 -2.91
C VAL A 8 5.54 0.17 -3.11
N VAL A 9 4.60 0.29 -2.16
CA VAL A 9 3.56 1.32 -2.19
C VAL A 9 4.19 2.71 -2.10
N ARG A 10 5.15 2.93 -1.19
CA ARG A 10 5.82 4.22 -1.05
C ARG A 10 6.57 4.62 -2.32
N LEU A 11 7.43 3.74 -2.84
CA LEU A 11 8.22 4.03 -4.04
C LEU A 11 7.32 4.36 -5.25
N HIS A 12 6.16 3.71 -5.37
CA HIS A 12 5.25 3.93 -6.49
C HIS A 12 4.30 5.13 -6.29
N ASP A 13 3.51 5.17 -5.21
CA ASP A 13 2.47 6.18 -5.00
C ASP A 13 3.01 7.51 -4.48
N LEU A 14 4.11 7.49 -3.71
CA LEU A 14 4.65 8.69 -3.08
C LEU A 14 5.86 9.25 -3.84
N GLU A 15 6.73 8.37 -4.34
CA GLU A 15 7.97 8.77 -5.03
C GLU A 15 7.84 8.70 -6.57
N GLY A 16 6.79 8.09 -7.10
CA GLY A 16 6.48 8.08 -8.54
C GLY A 16 7.32 7.12 -9.40
N HIS A 17 8.04 6.18 -8.79
CA HIS A 17 8.83 5.20 -9.54
C HIS A 17 7.95 4.22 -10.32
N THR A 18 8.41 3.83 -11.50
CA THR A 18 7.74 2.78 -12.27
C THR A 18 7.96 1.40 -11.64
N ILE A 19 7.05 0.46 -11.93
CA ILE A 19 7.16 -0.94 -11.47
C ILE A 19 8.49 -1.58 -11.87
N GLN A 20 9.04 -1.22 -13.04
CA GLN A 20 10.32 -1.74 -13.53
C GLN A 20 11.52 -1.18 -12.75
N GLU A 21 11.49 0.11 -12.41
CA GLU A 21 12.51 0.72 -11.55
C GLU A 21 12.47 0.11 -10.14
N ILE A 22 11.28 -0.02 -9.57
CA ILE A 22 11.10 -0.62 -8.25
C ILE A 22 11.64 -2.06 -8.23
N ALA A 23 11.36 -2.85 -9.27
CA ALA A 23 11.89 -4.22 -9.40
C ALA A 23 13.42 -4.26 -9.36
N ARG A 24 14.09 -3.27 -10.00
CA ARG A 24 15.54 -3.12 -9.97
C ARG A 24 16.04 -2.66 -8.59
N ILE A 25 15.38 -1.69 -7.97
CA ILE A 25 15.73 -1.14 -6.66
C ILE A 25 15.69 -2.22 -5.57
N ILE A 26 14.64 -3.04 -5.55
CA ILE A 26 14.43 -4.04 -4.48
C ILE A 26 14.92 -5.46 -4.86
N GLY A 27 15.47 -5.63 -6.07
CA GLY A 27 16.01 -6.91 -6.55
C GLY A 27 14.95 -8.03 -6.62
N CYS A 28 13.73 -7.74 -7.06
CA CYS A 28 12.65 -8.73 -7.16
C CYS A 28 12.01 -8.72 -8.56
N PRO A 29 11.35 -9.82 -8.99
CA PRO A 29 10.63 -9.86 -10.26
C PRO A 29 9.51 -8.79 -10.33
N VAL A 30 9.27 -8.26 -11.53
CA VAL A 30 8.17 -7.31 -11.81
C VAL A 30 6.81 -7.86 -11.36
N GLY A 31 6.57 -9.17 -11.52
CA GLY A 31 5.35 -9.82 -11.03
C GLY A 31 5.19 -9.75 -9.51
N THR A 32 6.29 -9.84 -8.77
CA THR A 32 6.31 -9.68 -7.31
C THR A 32 6.06 -8.24 -6.89
N VAL A 33 6.56 -7.25 -7.65
CA VAL A 33 6.25 -5.84 -7.40
C VAL A 33 4.76 -5.58 -7.60
N LYS A 34 4.17 -6.09 -8.69
CA LYS A 34 2.72 -5.96 -8.97
C LYS A 34 1.87 -6.55 -7.85
N SER A 35 2.17 -7.76 -7.38
CA SER A 35 1.41 -8.39 -6.30
C SER A 35 1.57 -7.63 -4.98
N ARG A 36 2.80 -7.23 -4.62
CA ARG A 36 3.04 -6.41 -3.41
C ARG A 36 2.33 -5.06 -3.45
N LEU A 37 2.29 -4.39 -4.59
CA LEU A 37 1.57 -3.13 -4.77
C LEU A 37 0.05 -3.33 -4.59
N PHE A 38 -0.50 -4.39 -5.19
CA PHE A 38 -1.93 -4.72 -5.07
C PHE A 38 -2.32 -4.98 -3.61
N TYR A 39 -1.64 -5.92 -2.94
CA TYR A 39 -1.94 -6.25 -1.55
C TYR A 39 -1.63 -5.09 -0.60
N GLY A 40 -0.56 -4.34 -0.86
CA GLY A 40 -0.20 -3.15 -0.07
C GLY A 40 -1.27 -2.07 -0.13
N ARG A 41 -1.77 -1.74 -1.34
CA ARG A 41 -2.87 -0.77 -1.50
C ARG A 41 -4.17 -1.25 -0.88
N HIS A 42 -4.48 -2.55 -1.01
CA HIS A 42 -5.69 -3.12 -0.40
C HIS A 42 -5.66 -2.97 1.12
N GLU A 43 -4.56 -3.37 1.74
CA GLU A 43 -4.42 -3.29 3.19
C GLU A 43 -4.39 -1.83 3.68
N PHE A 44 -3.77 -0.92 2.93
CA PHE A 44 -3.80 0.51 3.24
C PHE A 44 -5.23 1.08 3.21
N LYS A 45 -6.05 0.66 2.23
CA LYS A 45 -7.47 1.02 2.14
C LYS A 45 -8.25 0.47 3.34
N GLU A 46 -7.98 -0.77 3.75
CA GLU A 46 -8.64 -1.37 4.92
C GLU A 46 -8.29 -0.63 6.21
N ILE A 47 -7.01 -0.32 6.41
CA ILE A 47 -6.53 0.48 7.55
C ILE A 47 -7.19 1.87 7.53
N PHE A 48 -7.18 2.56 6.39
CA PHE A 48 -7.80 3.87 6.24
C PHE A 48 -9.31 3.83 6.56
N ASN A 49 -10.02 2.80 6.09
CA ASN A 49 -11.44 2.62 6.39
C ASN A 49 -11.70 2.31 7.87
N SER A 50 -10.82 1.53 8.51
CA SER A 50 -10.90 1.26 9.96
C SER A 50 -10.66 2.52 10.78
N LEU A 51 -9.67 3.34 10.41
CA LEU A 51 -9.37 4.62 11.07
C LEU A 51 -10.50 5.63 10.88
N GLY A 52 -11.09 5.70 9.68
CA GLY A 52 -12.23 6.57 9.38
C GLY A 52 -13.52 6.21 10.13
N GLN A 53 -13.66 4.95 10.57
CA GLN A 53 -14.81 4.51 11.38
C GLN A 53 -14.65 4.79 12.87
N LYS A 54 -13.42 4.90 13.39
CA LYS A 54 -13.16 5.17 14.82
C LYS A 54 -13.33 6.65 15.21
N GLY A 55 -13.64 7.53 14.25
CA GLY A 55 -13.83 8.97 14.41
C GLY A 55 -15.26 9.48 14.34
N ARG A 56 -16.29 8.62 14.36
CA ARG A 56 -17.69 9.08 14.51
C ARG A 56 -18.17 8.91 15.96
N PRO A 57 -18.00 9.92 16.84
CA PRO A 57 -18.88 10.03 18.00
C PRO A 57 -20.27 10.44 17.50
N GLY A 58 -21.27 9.57 17.70
CA GLY A 58 -22.67 9.92 17.54
C GLY A 58 -23.29 9.58 16.18
N SER A 59 -23.74 8.34 16.03
CA SER A 59 -25.13 8.13 15.65
C SER A 59 -25.88 7.79 16.93
N VAL A 60 -26.30 8.83 17.64
CA VAL A 60 -27.40 8.72 18.61
C VAL A 60 -28.68 8.86 17.82
N HIS A 61 -29.52 7.81 17.91
CA HIS A 61 -30.86 7.65 17.35
C HIS A 61 -30.97 7.70 15.82
#